data_AF-A0A945BK54-F1
#
_entry.id   AF-A0A945BK54-F1
#
_cell.length_a   1.000
_cell.length_b   1.000
_cell.length_c   1.000
_cell.angle_alpha   90.00
_cell.angle_beta   90.00
_cell.angle_gamma   90.00
#
_symmetry.space_group_name_H-M   'P 1'
#
loop_
_entity.id
_entity.type
_entity.pdbx_description
1 polymer ?
#
loop_
_entity_poly.entity_id
_entity_poly.type
_entity_poly.pdbx_seq_one_letter_code
_entity_poly.pdbx_strand_id
1 'polypeptide(L)'
;MPGPDPYPGDIVVIDNLSAHKVKGIRQAVEDIKAHLLYLPRYSPELNPIEMFFSKLKELLKKAAGPSIDDLWKRIGRTLDTTTKLKCQNFLCRAGYDPF
;
A
#
# COMPACT_ATOMS: atom_id res chain seq x y z
N MET A 1 -9.67 -11.06 13.52
CA MET A 1 -10.02 -10.39 12.25
C MET A 1 -9.11 -10.99 11.20
N PRO A 2 -9.61 -11.63 10.13
CA PRO A 2 -8.73 -11.98 9.02
C PRO A 2 -8.11 -10.67 8.50
N GLY A 3 -6.81 -10.72 8.16
CA GLY A 3 -6.12 -9.60 7.53
C GLY A 3 -6.74 -9.27 6.17
N PRO A 4 -6.27 -8.23 5.47
CA PRO A 4 -6.80 -7.88 4.16
C PRO A 4 -6.27 -8.87 3.12
N ASP A 5 -6.80 -10.09 3.13
CA ASP A 5 -6.62 -11.03 2.03
C ASP A 5 -7.43 -10.50 0.82
N PRO A 6 -6.88 -10.56 -0.39
CA PRO A 6 -7.62 -10.18 -1.59
C PRO A 6 -8.85 -11.07 -1.77
N TYR A 7 -9.90 -10.52 -2.37
CA TYR A 7 -11.07 -11.28 -2.80
C TYR A 7 -10.92 -11.75 -4.25
N PRO A 8 -11.67 -12.79 -4.66
CA PRO A 8 -11.79 -13.15 -6.07
C PRO A 8 -12.13 -11.92 -6.94
N GLY A 9 -11.35 -11.69 -8.00
CA GLY A 9 -11.48 -10.54 -8.89
C GLY A 9 -10.70 -9.29 -8.49
N ASP A 10 -10.16 -9.22 -7.26
CA ASP A 10 -9.30 -8.10 -6.86
C ASP A 10 -8.00 -8.07 -7.68
N ILE A 11 -7.42 -6.88 -7.80
CA ILE A 11 -6.11 -6.68 -8.43
C ILE A 11 -5.11 -6.29 -7.34
N VAL A 12 -4.14 -7.16 -7.11
CA VAL A 12 -2.96 -6.89 -6.28
C VAL A 12 -1.92 -6.21 -7.14
N VAL A 13 -1.75 -4.91 -6.93
CA VAL A 13 -0.70 -4.11 -7.57
C VAL A 13 0.55 -4.15 -6.69
N ILE A 14 1.70 -4.52 -7.29
CA ILE A 14 2.97 -4.63 -6.58
C ILE A 14 4.09 -3.93 -7.35
N ASP A 15 5.02 -3.32 -6.62
CA ASP A 15 6.23 -2.73 -7.21
C ASP A 15 7.12 -3.80 -7.87
N ASN A 16 7.91 -3.39 -8.87
CA ASN A 16 8.72 -4.26 -9.72
C ASN A 16 10.08 -4.68 -9.09
N LEU A 17 10.33 -4.40 -7.81
CA LEU A 17 11.53 -4.80 -7.10
C LEU A 17 11.76 -6.32 -7.17
N SER A 18 13.02 -6.75 -7.32
CA SER A 18 13.39 -8.17 -7.38
C SER A 18 12.93 -8.95 -6.14
N ALA A 19 12.92 -8.31 -4.97
CA ALA A 19 12.41 -8.88 -3.72
C ALA A 19 10.91 -9.26 -3.78
N HIS A 20 10.14 -8.63 -4.66
CA HIS A 20 8.72 -8.93 -4.86
C HIS A 20 8.47 -10.04 -5.89
N LYS A 21 9.51 -10.62 -6.48
CA LYS A 21 9.41 -11.66 -7.52
C LYS A 21 9.84 -13.04 -7.03
N VAL A 22 9.74 -13.28 -5.72
CA VAL A 22 10.07 -14.59 -5.16
C VAL A 22 9.05 -15.64 -5.61
N LYS A 23 9.51 -16.90 -5.65
CA LYS A 23 8.68 -18.04 -6.05
C LYS A 23 7.44 -18.12 -5.15
N GLY A 24 6.27 -18.26 -5.76
CA GLY A 24 5.01 -18.49 -5.05
C GLY A 24 4.10 -17.28 -4.88
N ILE A 25 4.58 -16.03 -5.05
CA ILE A 25 3.71 -14.84 -4.91
C ILE A 25 2.55 -14.87 -5.90
N ARG A 26 2.83 -15.13 -7.18
CA ARG A 26 1.78 -15.24 -8.20
C ARG A 26 0.78 -16.34 -7.88
N GLN A 27 1.29 -17.51 -7.50
CA GLN A 27 0.44 -18.65 -7.15
C GLN A 27 -0.49 -18.32 -5.97
N ALA A 28 0.05 -17.73 -4.91
CA ALA A 28 -0.73 -17.36 -3.73
C ALA A 28 -1.87 -16.38 -4.03
N VAL A 29 -1.65 -15.44 -4.96
CA VAL A 29 -2.69 -14.48 -5.40
C VAL A 29 -3.69 -15.11 -6.37
N GLU A 30 -3.25 -15.99 -7.27
CA GLU A 30 -4.13 -16.64 -8.25
C GLU A 30 -4.96 -17.77 -7.62
N ASP A 31 -4.49 -18.42 -6.55
CA ASP A 31 -5.22 -19.46 -5.79
C ASP A 31 -6.54 -18.94 -5.19
N ILE A 32 -6.56 -17.66 -4.81
CA ILE A 32 -7.75 -16.94 -4.32
C ILE A 32 -8.55 -16.29 -5.46
N LYS A 33 -8.21 -16.59 -6.73
CA LYS A 33 -8.83 -16.02 -7.94
C LYS A 33 -8.70 -14.49 -8.04
N ALA A 34 -7.66 -13.91 -7.45
CA ALA A 34 -7.28 -12.52 -7.64
C ALA A 34 -6.21 -12.40 -8.75
N HIS A 35 -5.92 -11.17 -9.16
CA HIS A 35 -4.97 -10.87 -10.23
C HIS A 35 -3.72 -10.18 -9.68
N LEU A 36 -2.53 -10.62 -10.09
CA LEU A 36 -1.27 -9.98 -9.72
C LEU A 36 -0.72 -9.11 -10.87
N LEU A 37 -0.57 -7.81 -10.61
CA LEU A 37 -0.03 -6.82 -11.54
C LEU A 37 1.27 -6.22 -10.99
N TYR A 38 2.37 -6.42 -11.71
CA TYR A 38 3.63 -5.73 -11.43
C TYR A 38 3.68 -4.40 -12.15
N LEU A 39 4.07 -3.33 -11.46
CA LEU A 39 4.26 -2.02 -12.07
C LEU A 39 5.43 -2.03 -13.08
N PRO A 40 5.44 -1.14 -14.08
CA PRO A 40 6.62 -0.87 -14.88
C PRO A 40 7.81 -0.43 -14.00
N ARG A 41 9.04 -0.71 -14.44
CA ARG A 41 10.22 -0.26 -13.69
C ARG A 41 10.28 1.26 -13.66
N TYR A 42 10.69 1.81 -12.52
CA TYR A 42 10.85 3.25 -12.31
C TYR A 42 9.56 4.06 -12.52
N SER A 43 8.40 3.45 -12.25
CA SER A 43 7.08 4.11 -12.30
C SER A 43 6.46 4.31 -10.90
N PRO A 44 7.11 5.06 -9.98
CA PRO A 44 6.56 5.31 -8.65
C PRO A 44 5.24 6.11 -8.69
N GLU A 45 4.99 6.87 -9.75
CA GLU A 45 3.74 7.61 -9.98
C GLU A 45 2.53 6.69 -10.12
N LEU A 46 2.75 5.45 -10.57
CA LEU A 46 1.71 4.43 -10.68
C LEU A 46 1.55 3.62 -9.38
N ASN A 47 2.28 3.93 -8.32
CA ASN A 47 2.19 3.23 -7.04
C ASN A 47 1.42 4.05 -5.99
N PRO A 48 0.13 3.77 -5.75
CA PRO A 48 -0.71 4.56 -4.83
C PRO A 48 -0.15 4.63 -3.41
N ILE A 49 0.57 3.59 -2.97
CA ILE A 49 1.12 3.51 -1.62
C ILE A 49 2.23 4.54 -1.37
N GLU A 50 2.93 5.00 -2.42
CA GLU A 50 3.97 6.02 -2.30
C GLU A 50 3.39 7.35 -1.80
N MET A 51 2.18 7.69 -2.22
CA MET A 51 1.48 8.90 -1.77
C MET A 51 1.11 8.82 -0.29
N PHE A 52 0.62 7.65 0.14
CA PHE A 52 0.35 7.37 1.55
C PHE A 52 1.64 7.47 2.37
N PHE A 53 2.73 6.83 1.93
CA PHE A 53 4.01 6.87 2.64
C PHE A 53 4.65 8.25 2.67
N SER A 54 4.50 9.06 1.62
CA SER A 54 4.92 10.46 1.63
C SER A 54 4.20 11.24 2.73
N LYS A 55 2.87 11.07 2.85
CA LYS A 55 2.09 11.73 3.90
C LYS A 55 2.43 11.22 5.30
N LEU A 56 2.59 9.90 5.45
CA LEU A 56 3.01 9.28 6.70
C LEU A 56 4.38 9.83 7.15
N LYS A 57 5.38 9.86 6.26
CA LYS A 57 6.71 10.41 6.55
C LYS A 57 6.66 11.88 6.95
N GLU A 58 5.82 12.69 6.29
CA GLU A 58 5.62 14.11 6.66
C GLU A 58 5.10 14.25 8.09
N LEU A 59 4.09 13.46 8.46
CA LEU A 59 3.51 13.46 9.81
C LEU A 59 4.50 12.98 10.87
N LEU A 60 5.27 11.92 10.56
CA LEU A 60 6.27 11.38 11.46
C LEU A 60 7.42 12.37 11.69
N LYS A 61 7.91 13.04 10.65
CA LYS A 61 8.96 14.07 10.77
C LYS A 61 8.53 15.24 11.65
N LYS A 62 7.29 15.71 11.50
CA LYS A 62 6.75 16.82 12.30
C LYS A 62 6.58 16.48 13.79
N ALA A 63 6.50 15.19 14.10
CA ALA A 63 6.07 14.72 15.41
C ALA A 63 7.10 13.81 16.08
N ALA A 64 8.33 13.75 15.57
CA ALA A 64 9.35 12.80 16.01
C ALA A 64 9.57 12.89 17.53
N GLY A 65 9.14 11.83 18.24
CA GLY A 65 9.55 11.55 19.61
C GLY A 65 10.89 10.80 19.60
N PRO A 66 11.57 10.69 20.76
CA PRO A 66 12.93 10.14 20.81
C PRO A 66 13.00 8.61 20.72
N SER A 67 11.88 7.89 20.68
CA SER A 67 11.84 6.43 20.81
C SER A 67 11.13 5.70 19.66
N ILE A 68 11.47 4.42 19.49
CA ILE A 68 10.81 3.50 18.56
C ILE A 68 9.35 3.25 18.96
N ASP A 69 9.05 3.21 20.26
CA ASP A 69 7.67 3.03 20.75
C ASP A 69 6.76 4.20 20.38
N ASP A 70 7.29 5.42 20.43
CA ASP A 70 6.55 6.61 19.99
C ASP A 70 6.29 6.57 18.49
N LEU A 71 7.27 6.10 17.71
CA LEU A 71 7.11 5.89 16.27
C LEU A 71 5.97 4.90 15.98
N TRP A 72 5.94 3.74 16.64
CA TRP A 72 4.89 2.75 16.48
C TRP A 72 3.50 3.29 16.81
N LYS A 73 3.35 3.96 17.96
CA LYS A 73 2.08 4.57 18.38
C LYS A 73 1.57 5.59 17.36
N ARG A 74 2.49 6.34 16.74
CA ARG A 74 2.15 7.35 15.72
C ARG A 74 1.78 6.75 14.38
N ILE A 75 2.48 5.69 13.96
CA ILE A 75 2.08 4.94 12.76
C ILE A 75 0.66 4.41 12.94
N GLY A 76 0.35 3.79 14.09
CA GLY A 76 -1.00 3.31 14.43
C GLY A 76 -2.06 4.42 14.31
N ARG A 77 -1.87 5.55 14.99
CA ARG A 77 -2.79 6.70 14.90
C ARG A 77 -2.95 7.25 13.46
N THR A 78 -1.90 7.20 12.66
CA THR A 78 -1.97 7.65 11.26
C THR A 78 -2.81 6.69 10.43
N LEU A 79 -2.67 5.38 10.66
CA LEU A 79 -3.51 4.36 10.02
C LEU A 79 -4.98 4.53 10.44
N ASP A 80 -5.27 4.76 11.73
CA ASP A 80 -6.63 4.97 12.25
C ASP A 80 -7.34 6.18 11.61
N THR A 81 -6.57 7.20 11.20
CA THR A 81 -7.11 8.42 10.56
C THR A 81 -7.11 8.35 9.03
N THR A 82 -6.64 7.25 8.45
CA THR A 82 -6.64 7.01 7.00
C THR A 82 -7.97 6.42 6.57
N THR A 83 -8.86 7.27 6.06
CA THR A 83 -10.21 6.89 5.67
C THR A 83 -10.25 6.24 4.28
N LYS A 84 -11.34 5.51 3.98
CA LYS A 84 -11.62 4.98 2.63
C LYS A 84 -11.49 6.05 1.55
N LEU A 85 -12.04 7.25 1.79
CA LEU A 85 -11.95 8.37 0.86
C LEU A 85 -10.48 8.81 0.60
N LYS A 86 -9.62 8.80 1.62
CA LYS A 86 -8.19 9.09 1.42
C LYS A 86 -7.53 8.01 0.55
N CYS A 87 -7.84 6.73 0.78
CA CYS A 87 -7.35 5.63 -0.06
C CYS A 87 -7.81 5.76 -1.52
N GLN A 88 -9.10 6.03 -1.74
CA GLN A 88 -9.64 6.29 -3.08
C GLN A 88 -8.91 7.47 -3.76
N ASN A 89 -8.67 8.55 -3.02
CA ASN A 89 -7.91 9.69 -3.54
C ASN A 89 -6.45 9.38 -3.89
N PHE A 90 -5.81 8.40 -3.22
CA PHE A 90 -4.47 7.94 -3.60
C PHE A 90 -4.52 7.10 -4.88
N LEU A 91 -5.53 6.22 -5.01
CA LEU A 91 -5.77 5.45 -6.22
C LEU A 91 -6.02 6.36 -7.44
N CYS A 92 -6.95 7.31 -7.34
CA CYS A 92 -7.22 8.30 -8.39
C CYS A 92 -5.95 9.01 -8.87
N ARG A 93 -5.13 9.47 -7.92
CA ARG A 93 -3.92 10.23 -8.23
C ARG A 93 -2.82 9.39 -8.89
N ALA A 94 -2.83 8.08 -8.67
CA ALA A 94 -1.95 7.14 -9.35
C ALA A 94 -2.54 6.62 -10.68
N GLY A 95 -3.67 7.19 -11.13
CA GLY A 95 -4.30 6.86 -12.43
C GLY A 95 -5.29 5.71 -12.40
N TYR A 96 -5.70 5.23 -11.22
CA TYR A 96 -6.71 4.19 -11.08
C TYR A 96 -8.09 4.82 -10.93
N ASP A 97 -9.10 4.26 -11.59
CA ASP A 97 -10.50 4.66 -11.40
C ASP A 97 -11.08 3.89 -10.19
N PRO A 98 -11.36 4.55 -9.05
CA PRO A 98 -12.06 3.89 -7.97
C PRO A 98 -13.55 3.90 -8.30
N PHE A 99 -14.04 2.77 -8.80
CA PHE A 99 -15.47 2.50 -9.00
C PHE A 99 -16.34 3.00 -7.84
#